data_AF-A0A0Q8Q2Y2-F1
#
_entry.id   AF-A0A0Q8Q2Y2-F1
#
_cell.length_a   1.000
_cell.length_b   1.000
_cell.length_c   1.000
_cell.angle_alpha   90.00
_cell.angle_beta   90.00
_cell.angle_gamma   90.00
#
_symmetry.space_group_name_H-M   'P 1'
#
loop_
_entity.id
_entity.type
_entity.pdbx_description
1 polymer ?
#
loop_
_entity_poly.entity_id
_entity_poly.type
_entity_poly.pdbx_seq_one_letter_code
_entity_poly.pdbx_strand_id
1 'polypeptide(L)'
;MSLTNIAEHKETDKETYYKNVFFSEWFEPDLNSEDGRVDSVVHEVNNTYRIATVPNQLRALRLVLLNLLHVAKQSSEMWLAYSRDRNEYTHIARYRTVRIGYRPMIEAVVDRLIGANLVDDLPGYHHRGGDGNSRVSRMRTSDSLRSVFAKHNAYNVKFEKQQPKEIILKKDAEKRFVDYADTAETNRWRDELATYNDFISATDLRIANTPVPVQFRGLVRIFNNNSFSQGGRFYRGWWQNMESEYRPFISINGKQTVEIDFSGLHIRMLYAKLGIDYQDDPYIIDGVAKNSPQRKMLKTALLTMLNANSERSALLSIQNEISEQSDIQPKPSYQELKSLISRFCVHHKPLKDAE
;
A
#
# COMPACT_ATOMS: atom_id res chain seq x y z
N MET A 1 -32.33 8.48 -18.02
CA MET A 1 -31.01 9.15 -18.06
C MET A 1 -30.39 8.86 -19.41
N SER A 2 -30.01 9.87 -20.19
CA SER A 2 -29.37 9.64 -21.50
C SER A 2 -27.99 9.02 -21.30
N LEU A 3 -27.52 8.25 -22.30
CA LEU A 3 -26.18 7.65 -22.31
C LEU A 3 -25.06 8.69 -22.17
N THR A 4 -25.32 9.93 -22.57
CA THR A 4 -24.44 11.09 -22.41
C THR A 4 -24.22 11.47 -20.95
N ASN A 5 -25.27 11.43 -20.11
CA ASN A 5 -25.16 11.74 -18.68
C ASN A 5 -24.39 10.67 -17.88
N ILE A 6 -24.32 9.42 -18.36
CA ILE A 6 -23.55 8.35 -17.70
C ILE A 6 -22.05 8.47 -18.03
N ALA A 7 -21.72 9.00 -19.22
CA ALA A 7 -20.34 9.22 -19.64
C ALA A 7 -19.70 10.42 -18.91
N GLU A 8 -20.39 11.56 -18.82
CA GLU A 8 -19.90 12.75 -18.10
C GLU A 8 -19.73 12.52 -16.60
N HIS A 9 -20.63 11.74 -15.97
CA HIS A 9 -20.52 11.40 -14.55
C HIS A 9 -19.30 10.51 -14.25
N LYS A 10 -18.93 9.62 -15.19
CA LYS A 10 -17.74 8.76 -15.08
C LYS A 10 -16.44 9.48 -15.43
N GLU A 11 -16.48 10.59 -16.15
CA GLU A 11 -15.29 11.37 -16.48
C GLU A 11 -14.84 12.25 -15.30
N THR A 12 -15.81 12.83 -14.57
CA THR A 12 -15.58 13.49 -13.27
C THR A 12 -15.10 12.52 -12.19
N ASP A 13 -15.48 11.24 -12.27
CA ASP A 13 -15.02 10.18 -11.37
C ASP A 13 -13.54 9.80 -11.57
N LYS A 14 -13.04 9.83 -12.82
CA LYS A 14 -11.64 9.48 -13.14
C LYS A 14 -10.63 10.49 -12.62
N GLU A 15 -10.90 11.77 -12.82
CA GLU A 15 -10.02 12.83 -12.34
C GLU A 15 -10.06 12.90 -10.80
N THR A 16 -11.23 12.65 -10.21
CA THR A 16 -11.42 12.53 -8.75
C THR A 16 -10.67 11.32 -8.18
N TYR A 17 -10.73 10.16 -8.83
CA TYR A 17 -9.96 8.98 -8.45
C TYR A 17 -8.46 9.22 -8.58
N TYR A 18 -8.01 9.77 -9.70
CA TYR A 18 -6.60 10.13 -9.89
C TYR A 18 -6.13 11.06 -8.78
N LYS A 19 -6.93 12.06 -8.41
CA LYS A 19 -6.65 12.93 -7.25
C LYS A 19 -6.67 12.11 -5.94
N ASN A 20 -7.65 11.26 -5.70
CA ASN A 20 -7.74 10.48 -4.45
C ASN A 20 -6.60 9.47 -4.25
N VAL A 21 -6.04 8.94 -5.35
CA VAL A 21 -4.97 7.94 -5.34
C VAL A 21 -3.57 8.58 -5.41
N PHE A 22 -3.36 9.57 -6.28
CA PHE A 22 -2.03 10.13 -6.55
C PHE A 22 -1.80 11.52 -5.98
N PHE A 23 -2.82 12.15 -5.38
CA PHE A 23 -2.67 13.44 -4.71
C PHE A 23 -2.32 13.29 -3.22
N SER A 24 -1.74 12.14 -2.88
CA SER A 24 -0.95 11.97 -1.68
C SER A 24 0.31 11.20 -2.00
N GLU A 25 1.48 11.72 -1.65
CA GLU A 25 2.74 10.98 -1.74
C GLU A 25 3.10 10.34 -0.42
N TRP A 26 3.72 9.16 -0.47
CA TRP A 26 4.33 8.60 0.72
C TRP A 26 5.56 9.40 1.11
N PHE A 27 5.74 9.57 2.41
CA PHE A 27 6.96 10.09 2.97
C PHE A 27 8.15 9.24 2.53
N GLU A 28 9.09 9.88 1.84
CA GLU A 28 10.29 9.24 1.32
C GLU A 28 11.44 9.42 2.31
N PRO A 29 11.82 8.37 3.05
CA PRO A 29 12.93 8.46 3.99
C PRO A 29 14.25 8.73 3.26
N ASP A 30 14.40 8.28 2.02
CA ASP A 30 15.61 8.37 1.20
C ASP A 30 15.78 9.70 0.45
N LEU A 31 14.83 10.61 0.57
CA LEU A 31 14.86 11.86 -0.18
C LEU A 31 16.01 12.75 0.32
N ASN A 32 16.86 13.17 -0.61
CA ASN A 32 17.95 14.08 -0.32
C ASN A 32 18.06 15.21 -1.35
N SER A 33 18.85 16.22 -0.98
CA SER A 33 19.32 17.28 -1.87
C SER A 33 20.55 17.91 -1.24
N GLU A 34 21.59 18.19 -2.02
CA GLU A 34 22.75 18.97 -1.58
C GLU A 34 22.55 20.49 -1.77
N ASP A 35 21.39 20.91 -2.26
CA ASP A 35 21.09 22.33 -2.49
C ASP A 35 20.95 23.09 -1.17
N GLY A 36 21.83 24.07 -0.95
CA GLY A 36 21.88 24.88 0.28
C GLY A 36 20.58 25.66 0.58
N ARG A 37 19.68 25.83 -0.39
CA ARG A 37 18.34 26.43 -0.17
C ARG A 37 17.52 25.63 0.84
N VAL A 38 17.69 24.31 0.86
CA VAL A 38 17.04 23.44 1.85
C VAL A 38 17.48 23.81 3.26
N ASP A 39 18.78 24.03 3.45
CA ASP A 39 19.33 24.39 4.75
C ASP A 39 18.93 25.82 5.16
N SER A 40 18.80 26.76 4.21
CA SER A 40 18.25 28.10 4.48
C SER A 40 16.81 28.05 5.00
N VAL A 41 15.96 27.23 4.38
CA VAL A 41 14.57 27.00 4.83
C VAL A 41 14.55 26.37 6.23
N VAL A 42 15.35 25.32 6.45
CA VAL A 42 15.48 24.67 7.77
C VAL A 42 15.91 25.66 8.83
N HIS A 43 16.89 26.52 8.52
CA HIS A 43 17.40 27.53 9.44
C HIS A 43 16.32 28.56 9.81
N GLU A 44 15.58 29.10 8.83
CA GLU A 44 14.49 30.05 9.10
C GLU A 44 13.38 29.42 9.94
N VAL A 45 12.89 28.24 9.55
CA VAL A 45 11.84 27.53 10.30
C VAL A 45 12.31 27.24 11.73
N ASN A 46 13.55 26.77 11.90
CA ASN A 46 14.03 26.43 13.23
C ASN A 46 14.29 27.65 14.12
N ASN A 47 14.80 28.75 13.57
CA ASN A 47 15.04 29.97 14.34
C ASN A 47 13.72 30.62 14.81
N THR A 48 12.72 30.65 13.93
CA THR A 48 11.43 31.29 14.23
C THR A 48 10.61 30.47 15.21
N TYR A 49 10.52 29.15 15.00
CA TYR A 49 9.56 28.29 15.71
C TYR A 49 10.20 27.33 16.72
N ARG A 50 11.54 27.25 16.77
CA ARG A 50 12.30 26.38 17.67
C ARG A 50 11.86 24.91 17.63
N ILE A 51 11.62 24.41 16.42
CA ILE A 51 11.11 23.05 16.19
C ILE A 51 12.11 21.99 16.69
N ALA A 52 13.37 22.08 16.30
CA ALA A 52 14.44 21.15 16.62
C ALA A 52 15.46 21.75 17.59
N THR A 53 15.70 21.05 18.71
CA THR A 53 16.63 21.46 19.77
C THR A 53 17.90 20.61 19.84
N VAL A 54 17.92 19.46 19.16
CA VAL A 54 19.08 18.55 19.13
C VAL A 54 19.38 18.07 17.70
N PRO A 55 20.61 17.59 17.39
CA PRO A 55 21.01 17.25 16.02
C PRO A 55 20.10 16.26 15.30
N ASN A 56 19.58 15.23 16.00
CA ASN A 56 18.68 14.26 15.39
C ASN A 56 17.31 14.85 15.03
N GLN A 57 16.81 15.82 15.81
CA GLN A 57 15.58 16.54 15.46
C GLN A 57 15.82 17.47 14.27
N LEU A 58 17.02 18.07 14.17
CA LEU A 58 17.35 18.94 13.04
C LEU A 58 17.42 18.14 11.73
N ARG A 59 17.99 16.93 11.77
CA ARG A 59 17.94 15.98 10.65
C ARG A 59 16.51 15.60 10.27
N ALA A 60 15.63 15.41 11.26
CA ALA A 60 14.22 15.12 11.03
C ALA A 60 13.47 16.31 10.42
N LEU A 61 13.70 17.50 10.94
CA LEU A 61 13.13 18.73 10.39
C LEU A 61 13.53 18.92 8.93
N ARG A 62 14.83 18.75 8.63
CA ARG A 62 15.32 18.81 7.25
C ARG A 62 14.61 17.82 6.33
N LEU A 63 14.51 16.56 6.74
CA LEU A 63 13.88 15.53 5.93
C LEU A 63 12.37 15.77 5.74
N VAL A 64 11.67 16.21 6.78
CA VAL A 64 10.23 16.54 6.72
C VAL A 64 9.98 17.72 5.79
N LEU A 65 10.75 18.80 5.93
CA LEU A 65 10.64 19.98 5.06
C LEU A 65 11.00 19.66 3.61
N LEU A 66 12.00 18.81 3.38
CA LEU A 66 12.37 18.37 2.03
C LEU A 66 11.25 17.57 1.37
N ASN A 67 10.62 16.64 2.10
CA ASN A 67 9.47 15.88 1.63
C ASN A 67 8.26 16.79 1.34
N LEU A 68 7.96 17.73 2.25
CA LEU A 68 6.88 18.71 2.06
C LEU A 68 7.14 19.61 0.84
N LEU A 69 8.38 20.03 0.62
CA LEU A 69 8.78 20.79 -0.56
C LEU A 69 8.63 19.97 -1.85
N HIS A 70 8.96 18.68 -1.81
CA HIS A 70 8.82 17.76 -2.95
C HIS A 70 7.37 17.65 -3.42
N VAL A 71 6.43 17.44 -2.49
CA VAL A 71 5.00 17.36 -2.83
C VAL A 71 4.45 18.73 -3.24
N ALA A 72 4.83 19.81 -2.53
CA ALA A 72 4.33 21.15 -2.80
C ALA A 72 4.79 21.71 -4.16
N LYS A 73 5.93 21.25 -4.68
CA LYS A 73 6.41 21.59 -6.03
C LYS A 73 5.54 20.99 -7.13
N GLN A 74 4.84 19.89 -6.85
CA GLN A 74 3.93 19.24 -7.80
C GLN A 74 2.54 19.86 -7.75
N SER A 75 2.02 20.10 -6.54
CA SER A 75 0.79 20.85 -6.33
C SER A 75 0.71 21.36 -4.89
N SER A 76 0.16 22.56 -4.70
CA SER A 76 -0.09 23.13 -3.37
C SER A 76 -1.12 22.34 -2.55
N GLU A 77 -1.98 21.57 -3.23
CA GLU A 77 -3.06 20.82 -2.61
C GLU A 77 -2.66 19.35 -2.32
N MET A 78 -1.46 18.93 -2.74
CA MET A 78 -0.97 17.56 -2.57
C MET A 78 -0.64 17.25 -1.11
N TRP A 79 -1.11 16.09 -0.65
CA TRP A 79 -0.83 15.59 0.70
C TRP A 79 0.46 14.77 0.75
N LEU A 80 1.12 14.77 1.90
CA LEU A 80 2.24 13.89 2.25
C LEU A 80 1.73 12.89 3.29
N ALA A 81 1.56 11.65 2.89
CA ALA A 81 1.19 10.52 3.73
C ALA A 81 2.39 10.04 4.56
N TYR A 82 2.20 9.83 5.86
CA TYR A 82 3.25 9.36 6.76
C TYR A 82 2.65 8.48 7.86
N SER A 83 3.44 7.51 8.34
CA SER A 83 3.00 6.67 9.44
C SER A 83 3.17 7.38 10.78
N ARG A 84 2.16 7.28 11.65
CA ARG A 84 2.27 7.60 13.08
C ARG A 84 2.42 6.34 13.94
N ASP A 85 2.54 5.16 13.33
CA ASP A 85 2.86 3.93 14.06
C ASP A 85 4.35 3.90 14.40
N ARG A 86 4.65 3.77 15.70
CA ARG A 86 6.02 3.65 16.22
C ARG A 86 6.78 2.49 15.59
N ASN A 87 6.09 1.40 15.21
CA ASN A 87 6.70 0.21 14.65
C ASN A 87 7.25 0.40 13.23
N GLU A 88 6.76 1.41 12.49
CA GLU A 88 7.27 1.74 11.15
C GLU A 88 8.63 2.47 11.20
N TYR A 89 9.04 2.97 12.37
CA TYR A 89 10.32 3.68 12.57
C TYR A 89 11.42 2.73 13.07
N THR A 90 11.59 1.60 12.39
CA THR A 90 12.48 0.51 12.80
C THR A 90 13.93 0.95 13.05
N HIS A 91 14.56 0.34 14.04
CA HIS A 91 15.97 0.57 14.38
C HIS A 91 16.94 -0.32 13.58
N ILE A 92 16.43 -1.23 12.75
CA ILE A 92 17.23 -2.22 12.03
C ILE A 92 17.95 -1.55 10.86
N ALA A 93 19.28 -1.62 10.86
CA ALA A 93 20.13 -0.92 9.91
C ALA A 93 19.81 -1.26 8.43
N ARG A 94 19.49 -2.52 8.13
CA ARG A 94 19.15 -2.99 6.77
C ARG A 94 17.99 -2.22 6.14
N TYR A 95 16.90 -2.03 6.89
CA TYR A 95 15.70 -1.35 6.39
C TYR A 95 15.74 0.17 6.60
N ARG A 96 16.84 0.69 7.14
CA ARG A 96 16.94 2.08 7.57
C ARG A 96 17.79 2.86 6.59
N THR A 97 17.10 3.61 5.76
CA THR A 97 17.75 4.55 4.85
C THR A 97 18.05 5.89 5.52
N VAL A 98 17.12 6.40 6.34
CA VAL A 98 17.41 7.53 7.24
C VAL A 98 17.40 7.14 8.71
N ARG A 99 18.49 7.52 9.41
CA ARG A 99 18.74 7.20 10.82
C ARG A 99 17.95 8.05 11.81
N ILE A 100 16.65 8.23 11.59
CA ILE A 100 15.77 9.00 12.47
C ILE A 100 14.75 8.05 13.12
N GLY A 101 14.48 8.24 14.41
CA GLY A 101 13.52 7.40 15.15
C GLY A 101 12.16 8.07 15.29
N TYR A 102 11.17 7.33 15.78
CA TYR A 102 9.80 7.83 15.99
C TYR A 102 9.77 9.15 16.77
N ARG A 103 10.45 9.22 17.93
CA ARG A 103 10.40 10.41 18.80
C ARG A 103 10.94 11.68 18.12
N PRO A 104 12.16 11.69 17.53
CA PRO A 104 12.61 12.85 16.77
C PRO A 104 11.73 13.22 15.57
N MET A 105 11.17 12.23 14.86
CA MET A 105 10.35 12.49 13.67
C MET A 105 8.97 13.02 14.04
N ILE A 106 8.20 12.23 14.79
CA ILE A 106 6.78 12.50 15.04
C ILE A 106 6.60 13.45 16.21
N GLU A 107 6.99 13.02 17.41
CA GLU A 107 6.72 13.77 18.65
C GLU A 107 7.44 15.13 18.69
N ALA A 108 8.65 15.22 18.13
CA ALA A 108 9.46 16.43 18.20
C ALA A 108 9.33 17.34 16.97
N VAL A 109 9.19 16.80 15.76
CA VAL A 109 9.18 17.62 14.53
C VAL A 109 7.78 17.76 13.98
N VAL A 110 7.11 16.67 13.59
CA VAL A 110 5.79 16.75 12.95
C VAL A 110 4.78 17.41 13.87
N ASP A 111 4.68 16.97 15.14
CA ASP A 111 3.69 17.52 16.08
C ASP A 111 3.95 19.02 16.38
N ARG A 112 5.21 19.45 16.36
CA ARG A 112 5.55 20.88 16.53
C ARG A 112 5.30 21.71 15.28
N LEU A 113 5.50 21.16 14.08
CA LEU A 113 5.14 21.83 12.83
C LEU A 113 3.62 22.04 12.76
N ILE A 114 2.83 21.04 13.17
CA ILE A 114 1.37 21.15 13.30
C ILE A 114 1.02 22.22 14.33
N GLY A 115 1.57 22.14 15.55
CA GLY A 115 1.31 23.13 16.60
C GLY A 115 1.74 24.57 16.25
N ALA A 116 2.68 24.74 15.31
CA ALA A 116 3.11 26.02 14.78
C ALA A 116 2.28 26.51 13.57
N ASN A 117 1.27 25.75 13.13
CA ASN A 117 0.46 26.00 11.93
C ASN A 117 1.28 26.13 10.63
N LEU A 118 2.43 25.44 10.56
CA LEU A 118 3.25 25.36 9.36
C LEU A 118 2.79 24.25 8.40
N VAL A 119 2.00 23.32 8.91
CA VAL A 119 1.38 22.25 8.12
C VAL A 119 -0.07 22.09 8.51
N ASP A 120 -0.92 21.79 7.53
CA ASP A 120 -2.26 21.25 7.78
C ASP A 120 -2.12 19.74 7.98
N ASP A 121 -2.86 19.15 8.92
CA ASP A 121 -2.87 17.71 9.15
C ASP A 121 -4.26 17.08 8.97
N LEU A 122 -4.24 15.85 8.49
CA LEU A 122 -5.39 14.94 8.48
C LEU A 122 -4.98 13.67 9.22
N PRO A 123 -5.48 13.43 10.44
CA PRO A 123 -5.21 12.22 11.18
C PRO A 123 -5.65 10.98 10.40
N GLY A 124 -4.82 9.94 10.45
CA GLY A 124 -5.17 8.63 9.92
C GLY A 124 -6.25 7.97 10.77
N TYR A 125 -6.95 7.00 10.17
CA TYR A 125 -7.93 6.18 10.86
C TYR A 125 -7.84 4.74 10.35
N HIS A 126 -8.09 3.80 11.25
CA HIS A 126 -8.20 2.39 10.93
C HIS A 126 -9.66 1.99 10.92
N HIS A 127 -10.19 1.66 9.74
CA HIS A 127 -11.50 1.02 9.66
C HIS A 127 -11.30 -0.46 9.98
N ARG A 128 -11.98 -0.96 11.01
CA ARG A 128 -11.84 -2.35 11.46
C ARG A 128 -12.43 -3.35 10.47
N GLY A 129 -13.25 -2.88 9.53
CA GLY A 129 -14.07 -3.74 8.70
C GLY A 129 -13.61 -3.99 7.28
N GLY A 130 -12.33 -4.30 7.05
CA GLY A 130 -11.88 -4.99 5.84
C GLY A 130 -11.92 -4.25 4.49
N ASP A 131 -12.74 -3.21 4.34
CA ASP A 131 -13.07 -2.52 3.09
C ASP A 131 -11.92 -1.70 2.48
N GLY A 132 -10.69 -1.83 3.01
CA GLY A 132 -9.51 -1.11 2.51
C GLY A 132 -9.52 0.40 2.80
N ASN A 133 -10.57 0.93 3.44
CA ASN A 133 -10.72 2.37 3.72
C ASN A 133 -9.88 2.91 4.88
N SER A 134 -8.96 2.12 5.46
CA SER A 134 -8.01 2.64 6.44
C SER A 134 -7.04 3.61 5.76
N ARG A 135 -6.82 4.78 6.35
CA ARG A 135 -5.88 5.78 5.83
C ARG A 135 -4.84 6.11 6.88
N VAL A 136 -3.58 6.20 6.47
CA VAL A 136 -2.52 6.76 7.30
C VAL A 136 -2.68 8.28 7.44
N SER A 137 -1.99 8.86 8.41
CA SER A 137 -1.94 10.31 8.58
C SER A 137 -1.36 11.00 7.36
N ARG A 138 -1.83 12.21 7.09
CA ARG A 138 -1.37 13.06 6.00
C ARG A 138 -1.10 14.46 6.50
N MET A 139 -0.11 15.12 5.91
CA MET A 139 0.18 16.54 6.16
C MET A 139 0.41 17.27 4.84
N ARG A 140 0.15 18.56 4.77
CA ARG A 140 0.53 19.41 3.64
C ARG A 140 1.03 20.75 4.13
N THR A 141 1.77 21.46 3.30
CA THR A 141 2.25 22.81 3.64
C THR A 141 1.08 23.75 3.88
N SER A 142 1.15 24.60 4.91
CA SER A 142 0.27 25.77 5.01
C SER A 142 0.77 26.92 4.12
N ASP A 143 -0.04 27.97 3.96
CA ASP A 143 0.39 29.20 3.25
C ASP A 143 1.64 29.84 3.87
N SER A 144 1.76 29.75 5.20
CA SER A 144 2.93 30.26 5.92
C SER A 144 4.20 29.54 5.50
N LEU A 145 4.18 28.20 5.47
CA LEU A 145 5.34 27.42 5.06
C LEU A 145 5.65 27.58 3.56
N ARG A 146 4.62 27.67 2.71
CA ARG A 146 4.80 27.99 1.27
C ARG A 146 5.49 29.34 1.07
N SER A 147 5.15 30.34 1.89
CA SER A 147 5.79 31.65 1.85
C SER A 147 7.27 31.57 2.20
N VAL A 148 7.65 30.74 3.19
CA VAL A 148 9.06 30.47 3.52
C VAL A 148 9.77 29.77 2.36
N PHE A 149 9.14 28.77 1.73
CA PHE A 149 9.72 28.10 0.55
C PHE A 149 9.94 29.06 -0.62
N ALA A 150 8.96 29.93 -0.91
CA ALA A 150 9.07 30.92 -1.97
C ALA A 150 10.17 31.96 -1.69
N LYS A 151 10.25 32.46 -0.45
CA LYS A 151 11.27 33.42 -0.01
C LYS A 151 12.70 32.91 -0.24
N HIS A 152 12.95 31.64 0.03
CA HIS A 152 14.26 31.00 -0.19
C HIS A 152 14.45 30.43 -1.59
N ASN A 153 13.51 30.68 -2.51
CA ASN A 153 13.51 30.13 -3.85
C ASN A 153 13.62 28.58 -3.86
N ALA A 154 13.09 27.92 -2.83
CA ALA A 154 13.29 26.51 -2.56
C ALA A 154 12.60 25.61 -3.60
N TYR A 155 11.57 26.11 -4.31
CA TYR A 155 10.94 25.35 -5.39
C TYR A 155 11.90 25.02 -6.55
N ASN A 156 13.06 25.68 -6.65
CA ASN A 156 14.10 25.36 -7.62
C ASN A 156 15.08 24.26 -7.18
N VAL A 157 14.92 23.73 -5.97
CA VAL A 157 15.72 22.60 -5.46
C VAL A 157 15.56 21.38 -6.38
N LYS A 158 16.70 20.73 -6.65
CA LYS A 158 16.76 19.41 -7.28
C LYS A 158 16.77 18.33 -6.20
N PHE A 159 15.95 17.30 -6.40
CA PHE A 159 15.84 16.18 -5.48
C PHE A 159 16.66 15.01 -6.02
N GLU A 160 17.34 14.34 -5.10
CA GLU A 160 18.02 13.08 -5.33
C GLU A 160 17.24 12.00 -4.58
N LYS A 161 16.82 10.97 -5.31
CA LYS A 161 16.24 9.77 -4.70
C LYS A 161 17.34 8.73 -4.62
N GLN A 162 17.70 8.32 -3.41
CA GLN A 162 18.42 7.07 -3.24
C GLN A 162 17.41 5.94 -3.43
N GLN A 163 17.75 4.92 -4.22
CA GLN A 163 16.97 3.68 -4.24
C GLN A 163 16.90 3.16 -2.80
N PRO A 164 15.73 2.70 -2.31
CA PRO A 164 15.65 2.14 -0.97
C PRO A 164 16.70 1.03 -0.86
N LYS A 165 17.58 1.14 0.16
CA LYS A 165 18.71 0.21 0.34
C LYS A 165 18.30 -1.25 0.36
N GLU A 166 17.07 -1.54 0.79
CA GLU A 166 16.55 -2.88 0.85
C GLU A 166 15.15 -2.99 0.25
N ILE A 167 15.01 -3.88 -0.73
CA ILE A 167 13.77 -4.18 -1.46
C ILE A 167 13.27 -5.62 -1.17
N ILE A 168 14.06 -6.39 -0.42
CA ILE A 168 13.68 -7.69 0.13
C ILE A 168 13.44 -7.54 1.63
N LEU A 169 12.17 -7.56 2.02
CA LEU A 169 11.71 -7.29 3.38
C LEU A 169 11.32 -8.58 4.10
N LYS A 170 11.77 -8.75 5.34
CA LYS A 170 11.43 -9.89 6.19
C LYS A 170 10.77 -9.43 7.48
N LYS A 171 9.63 -10.02 7.83
CA LYS A 171 8.86 -9.73 9.04
C LYS A 171 8.76 -10.95 9.96
N ASP A 172 8.66 -10.73 11.27
CA ASP A 172 8.33 -11.76 12.25
C ASP A 172 6.82 -12.07 12.30
N ALA A 173 6.41 -12.91 13.26
CA ALA A 173 5.01 -13.29 13.46
C ALA A 173 4.14 -12.09 13.89
N GLU A 174 4.73 -11.13 14.61
CA GLU A 174 4.12 -9.87 15.04
C GLU A 174 4.14 -8.78 13.96
N LYS A 175 4.50 -9.13 12.71
CA LYS A 175 4.57 -8.22 11.54
C LYS A 175 5.63 -7.12 11.65
N ARG A 176 6.59 -7.25 12.57
CA ARG A 176 7.72 -6.34 12.73
C ARG A 176 8.84 -6.75 11.79
N PHE A 177 9.54 -5.77 11.21
CA PHE A 177 10.71 -6.06 10.38
C PHE A 177 11.82 -6.73 11.20
N VAL A 178 12.52 -7.69 10.60
CA VAL A 178 13.65 -8.41 11.20
C VAL A 178 14.82 -8.51 10.23
N ASP A 179 16.04 -8.39 10.73
CA ASP A 179 17.24 -8.51 9.90
C ASP A 179 17.44 -9.96 9.42
N TYR A 180 18.27 -10.14 8.40
CA TYR A 180 18.66 -11.44 7.88
C TYR A 180 20.07 -11.39 7.29
N ALA A 181 20.75 -12.53 7.26
CA ALA A 181 22.02 -12.67 6.55
C ALA A 181 21.78 -12.75 5.05
N ASP A 182 22.59 -12.07 4.25
CA ASP A 182 22.51 -12.19 2.80
C ASP A 182 22.96 -13.59 2.35
N THR A 183 22.18 -14.19 1.45
CA THR A 183 22.46 -15.47 0.79
C THR A 183 22.54 -15.27 -0.72
N ALA A 184 22.96 -16.30 -1.46
CA ALA A 184 22.93 -16.28 -2.92
C ALA A 184 21.51 -16.01 -3.46
N GLU A 185 20.49 -16.59 -2.83
CA GLU A 185 19.08 -16.40 -3.20
C GLU A 185 18.60 -14.98 -2.92
N THR A 186 18.90 -14.42 -1.74
CA THR A 186 18.45 -13.05 -1.42
C THR A 186 19.12 -12.02 -2.32
N ASN A 187 20.39 -12.23 -2.67
CA ASN A 187 21.11 -11.38 -3.61
C ASN A 187 20.51 -11.49 -5.02
N ARG A 188 20.26 -12.71 -5.50
CA ARG A 188 19.59 -12.93 -6.79
C ARG A 188 18.22 -12.24 -6.85
N TRP A 189 17.39 -12.40 -5.83
CA TRP A 189 16.08 -11.74 -5.79
C TRP A 189 16.19 -10.22 -5.76
N ARG A 190 17.22 -9.68 -5.09
CA ARG A 190 17.48 -8.25 -5.06
C ARG A 190 17.85 -7.74 -6.44
N ASP A 191 18.75 -8.42 -7.15
CA ASP A 191 19.19 -8.02 -8.49
C ASP A 191 18.03 -8.10 -9.51
N GLU A 192 17.25 -9.18 -9.46
CA GLU A 192 16.06 -9.36 -10.30
C GLU A 192 15.02 -8.26 -10.05
N LEU A 193 14.74 -7.95 -8.78
CA LEU A 193 13.74 -6.94 -8.42
C LEU A 193 14.22 -5.52 -8.69
N ALA A 194 15.51 -5.23 -8.49
CA ALA A 194 16.11 -3.95 -8.85
C ALA A 194 16.00 -3.71 -10.36
N THR A 195 16.35 -4.72 -11.16
CA THR A 195 16.20 -4.67 -12.63
C THR A 195 14.75 -4.38 -13.04
N TYR A 196 13.78 -5.04 -12.41
CA TYR A 196 12.36 -4.78 -12.67
C TYR A 196 11.95 -3.36 -12.24
N ASN A 197 12.42 -2.90 -11.07
CA ASN A 197 12.11 -1.57 -10.56
C ASN A 197 12.70 -0.46 -11.45
N ASP A 198 13.88 -0.66 -12.02
CA ASP A 198 14.47 0.25 -12.99
C ASP A 198 13.64 0.28 -14.28
N PHE A 199 13.26 -0.89 -14.79
CA PHE A 199 12.40 -1.02 -15.96
C PHE A 199 11.05 -0.32 -15.78
N ILE A 200 10.34 -0.59 -14.68
CA ILE A 200 9.00 -0.02 -14.45
C ILE A 200 9.07 1.48 -14.15
N SER A 201 10.17 1.96 -13.56
CA SER A 201 10.41 3.38 -13.32
C SER A 201 10.60 4.15 -14.63
N ALA A 202 11.29 3.56 -15.61
CA ALA A 202 11.50 4.15 -16.93
C ALA A 202 10.30 4.02 -17.89
N THR A 203 9.32 3.17 -17.58
CA THR A 203 8.16 2.90 -18.44
C THR A 203 7.15 4.06 -18.43
N ASP A 204 6.55 4.44 -19.56
CA ASP A 204 5.44 5.40 -19.57
C ASP A 204 4.15 4.72 -19.11
N LEU A 205 3.87 4.83 -17.80
CA LEU A 205 2.63 4.37 -17.18
C LEU A 205 1.68 5.54 -17.03
N ARG A 206 0.45 5.37 -17.51
CA ARG A 206 -0.59 6.41 -17.42
C ARG A 206 -1.93 5.82 -17.02
N ILE A 207 -2.77 6.63 -16.39
CA ILE A 207 -4.17 6.33 -16.11
C ILE A 207 -5.00 7.43 -16.74
N ALA A 208 -5.91 7.07 -17.64
CA ALA A 208 -6.73 8.04 -18.38
C ALA A 208 -5.87 9.17 -18.99
N ASN A 209 -4.71 8.81 -19.57
CA ASN A 209 -3.69 9.71 -20.14
C ASN A 209 -2.92 10.60 -19.16
N THR A 210 -3.13 10.48 -17.85
CA THR A 210 -2.31 11.18 -16.85
C THR A 210 -1.11 10.33 -16.43
N PRO A 211 0.14 10.83 -16.50
CA PRO A 211 1.32 10.05 -16.11
C PRO A 211 1.30 9.67 -14.64
N VAL A 212 1.49 8.38 -14.34
CA VAL A 212 1.63 7.92 -12.95
C VAL A 212 2.98 8.35 -12.41
N PRO A 213 3.08 8.97 -11.23
CA PRO A 213 4.38 9.37 -10.70
C PRO A 213 5.30 8.16 -10.39
N VAL A 214 6.60 8.31 -10.63
CA VAL A 214 7.60 7.21 -10.60
C VAL A 214 7.66 6.49 -9.25
N GLN A 215 7.53 7.24 -8.15
CA GLN A 215 7.57 6.75 -6.78
C GLN A 215 6.51 5.71 -6.43
N PHE A 216 5.40 5.67 -7.15
CA PHE A 216 4.31 4.73 -6.88
C PHE A 216 4.49 3.38 -7.60
N ARG A 217 5.54 3.24 -8.41
CA ARG A 217 5.72 2.10 -9.32
C ARG A 217 6.62 1.02 -8.75
N GLY A 218 7.46 1.36 -7.76
CA GLY A 218 8.44 0.45 -7.18
C GLY A 218 7.80 -0.70 -6.42
N LEU A 219 8.34 -1.90 -6.62
CA LEU A 219 7.95 -3.11 -5.92
C LEU A 219 8.96 -3.49 -4.84
N VAL A 220 8.44 -4.09 -3.77
CA VAL A 220 9.24 -4.79 -2.76
C VAL A 220 8.76 -6.24 -2.65
N ARG A 221 9.62 -7.14 -2.20
CA ARG A 221 9.24 -8.52 -1.89
C ARG A 221 9.14 -8.69 -0.38
N ILE A 222 8.00 -9.14 0.13
CA ILE A 222 7.76 -9.23 1.59
C ILE A 222 7.59 -10.68 2.03
N PHE A 223 8.45 -11.11 2.94
CA PHE A 223 8.43 -12.40 3.63
C PHE A 223 7.95 -12.25 5.06
N ASN A 224 7.26 -13.27 5.59
CA ASN A 224 6.58 -13.23 6.88
C ASN A 224 7.10 -14.32 7.83
N ASN A 225 6.74 -14.22 9.12
CA ASN A 225 6.97 -15.24 10.13
C ASN A 225 8.45 -15.67 10.24
N ASN A 226 9.36 -14.70 10.04
CA ASN A 226 10.80 -14.89 9.99
C ASN A 226 11.26 -16.01 9.03
N SER A 227 10.51 -16.26 7.95
CA SER A 227 10.80 -17.34 7.00
C SER A 227 10.77 -16.87 5.54
N PHE A 228 11.79 -17.25 4.76
CA PHE A 228 11.81 -17.07 3.31
C PHE A 228 10.89 -18.04 2.56
N SER A 229 10.32 -19.04 3.24
CA SER A 229 9.30 -19.93 2.65
C SER A 229 7.87 -19.40 2.82
N GLN A 230 7.68 -18.30 3.56
CA GLN A 230 6.35 -17.77 3.85
C GLN A 230 6.21 -16.33 3.34
N GLY A 231 5.23 -16.11 2.47
CA GLY A 231 5.06 -14.85 1.75
C GLY A 231 5.88 -14.83 0.45
N GLY A 232 6.66 -13.78 0.23
CA GLY A 232 7.49 -13.61 -0.96
C GLY A 232 6.73 -13.05 -2.18
N ARG A 233 5.52 -12.52 -2.00
CA ARG A 233 4.82 -11.77 -3.06
C ARG A 233 5.44 -10.38 -3.24
N PHE A 234 5.25 -9.81 -4.42
CA PHE A 234 5.56 -8.41 -4.67
C PHE A 234 4.46 -7.49 -4.11
N TYR A 235 4.86 -6.37 -3.54
CA TYR A 235 3.99 -5.37 -2.90
C TYR A 235 4.39 -3.95 -3.28
N ARG A 236 3.52 -2.98 -2.96
CA ARG A 236 3.68 -1.52 -3.08
C ARG A 236 3.46 -0.92 -4.47
N GLY A 237 3.26 -1.74 -5.50
CA GLY A 237 2.82 -1.24 -6.79
C GLY A 237 1.42 -0.65 -6.68
N TRP A 238 1.24 0.61 -7.09
CA TRP A 238 -0.03 1.33 -6.97
C TRP A 238 -1.23 0.57 -7.53
N TRP A 239 -1.01 -0.19 -8.61
CA TRP A 239 -2.03 -0.99 -9.30
C TRP A 239 -2.64 -2.08 -8.41
N GLN A 240 -1.95 -2.51 -7.36
CA GLN A 240 -2.46 -3.56 -6.46
C GLN A 240 -3.65 -3.10 -5.61
N ASN A 241 -3.71 -1.81 -5.30
CA ASN A 241 -4.81 -1.21 -4.53
C ASN A 241 -5.81 -0.48 -5.45
N MET A 242 -5.67 -0.63 -6.76
CA MET A 242 -6.54 0.06 -7.71
C MET A 242 -7.90 -0.61 -7.79
N GLU A 243 -8.96 0.19 -7.67
CA GLU A 243 -10.33 -0.28 -7.82
C GLU A 243 -10.56 -0.76 -9.25
N SER A 244 -11.31 -1.86 -9.38
CA SER A 244 -11.44 -2.58 -10.64
C SER A 244 -11.98 -1.74 -11.80
N GLU A 245 -12.82 -0.74 -11.51
CA GLU A 245 -13.43 0.13 -12.52
C GLU A 245 -12.44 1.07 -13.21
N TYR A 246 -11.28 1.35 -12.59
CA TYR A 246 -10.27 2.23 -13.16
C TYR A 246 -9.18 1.49 -13.91
N ARG A 247 -9.00 0.18 -13.68
CA ARG A 247 -7.98 -0.65 -14.35
C ARG A 247 -8.04 -0.60 -15.89
N PRO A 248 -9.23 -0.52 -16.53
CA PRO A 248 -9.31 -0.40 -17.99
C PRO A 248 -8.70 0.88 -18.56
N PHE A 249 -8.41 1.89 -17.73
CA PHE A 249 -7.80 3.14 -18.17
C PHE A 249 -6.27 3.16 -18.04
N ILE A 250 -5.66 2.04 -17.64
CA ILE A 250 -4.20 1.91 -17.60
C ILE A 250 -3.67 1.76 -19.01
N SER A 251 -2.70 2.60 -19.35
CA SER A 251 -1.90 2.45 -20.57
C SER A 251 -0.42 2.31 -20.25
N ILE A 252 0.26 1.47 -21.02
CA ILE A 252 1.70 1.26 -20.99
C ILE A 252 2.26 1.70 -22.34
N ASN A 253 3.16 2.69 -22.34
CA ASN A 253 3.75 3.27 -23.56
C ASN A 253 2.68 3.68 -24.60
N GLY A 254 1.64 4.35 -24.12
CA GLY A 254 0.49 4.78 -24.93
C GLY A 254 -0.46 3.67 -25.41
N LYS A 255 -0.22 2.40 -25.05
CA LYS A 255 -1.08 1.27 -25.43
C LYS A 255 -1.99 0.87 -24.28
N GLN A 256 -3.27 0.66 -24.58
CA GLN A 256 -4.25 0.17 -23.61
C GLN A 256 -3.89 -1.26 -23.14
N THR A 257 -4.19 -1.54 -21.88
CA THR A 257 -3.90 -2.83 -21.25
C THR A 257 -5.11 -3.77 -21.32
N VAL A 258 -4.83 -5.07 -21.21
CA VAL A 258 -5.82 -6.11 -20.95
C VAL A 258 -5.41 -6.86 -19.69
N GLU A 259 -6.36 -7.18 -18.83
CA GLU A 259 -6.10 -7.93 -17.59
C GLU A 259 -6.24 -9.43 -17.87
N ILE A 260 -5.17 -10.18 -17.59
CA ILE A 260 -5.17 -11.64 -17.64
C ILE A 260 -5.15 -12.14 -16.20
N ASP A 261 -6.24 -12.79 -15.77
CA ASP A 261 -6.41 -13.28 -14.40
C ASP A 261 -6.46 -14.82 -14.33
N PHE A 262 -5.91 -15.37 -13.25
CA PHE A 262 -5.95 -16.79 -12.96
C PHE A 262 -7.12 -17.12 -12.03
N SER A 263 -8.23 -17.57 -12.61
CA SER A 263 -9.45 -17.92 -11.88
C SER A 263 -9.24 -19.10 -10.91
N GLY A 264 -9.46 -18.87 -9.61
CA GLY A 264 -9.37 -19.92 -8.59
C GLY A 264 -7.94 -20.40 -8.31
N LEU A 265 -6.95 -19.54 -8.53
CA LEU A 265 -5.52 -19.88 -8.43
C LEU A 265 -5.16 -20.70 -7.18
N HIS A 266 -5.54 -20.25 -5.98
CA HIS A 266 -5.15 -20.91 -4.72
C HIS A 266 -5.62 -22.36 -4.63
N ILE A 267 -6.89 -22.64 -4.89
CA ILE A 267 -7.42 -24.00 -4.79
C ILE A 267 -6.92 -24.89 -5.93
N ARG A 268 -6.73 -24.35 -7.13
CA ARG A 268 -6.11 -25.09 -8.24
C ARG A 268 -4.66 -25.46 -7.94
N MET A 269 -3.89 -24.58 -7.29
CA MET A 269 -2.54 -24.92 -6.82
C MET A 269 -2.54 -26.05 -5.79
N LEU A 270 -3.54 -26.10 -4.89
CA LEU A 270 -3.68 -27.20 -3.94
C LEU A 270 -3.96 -28.52 -4.65
N TYR A 271 -4.86 -28.53 -5.64
CA TYR A 271 -5.09 -29.70 -6.47
C TYR A 271 -3.85 -30.11 -7.27
N ALA A 272 -3.13 -29.15 -7.85
CA ALA A 272 -1.90 -29.42 -8.58
C ALA A 272 -0.81 -30.05 -7.71
N LYS A 273 -0.72 -29.68 -6.42
CA LYS A 273 0.16 -30.35 -5.44
C LYS A 273 -0.18 -31.83 -5.22
N LEU A 274 -1.43 -32.22 -5.46
CA LEU A 274 -1.88 -33.61 -5.43
C LEU A 274 -1.76 -34.30 -6.80
N GLY A 275 -1.19 -33.62 -7.81
CA GLY A 275 -1.15 -34.11 -9.19
C GLY A 275 -2.52 -34.12 -9.88
N ILE A 276 -3.51 -33.39 -9.33
CA ILE A 276 -4.86 -33.32 -9.88
C ILE A 276 -4.99 -32.05 -10.70
N ASP A 277 -5.33 -32.20 -11.97
CA ASP A 277 -5.70 -31.09 -12.84
C ASP A 277 -7.20 -30.78 -12.70
N TYR A 278 -7.54 -29.95 -11.70
CA TYR A 278 -8.94 -29.56 -11.47
C TYR A 278 -9.38 -28.54 -12.51
N GLN A 279 -10.36 -28.89 -13.34
CA GLN A 279 -10.80 -28.07 -14.48
C GLN A 279 -12.03 -27.20 -14.19
N ASP A 280 -12.98 -27.69 -13.40
CA ASP A 280 -14.24 -26.99 -13.13
C ASP A 280 -14.06 -25.68 -12.32
N ASP A 281 -15.13 -24.89 -12.18
CA ASP A 281 -15.15 -23.76 -11.25
C ASP A 281 -15.16 -24.31 -9.82
N PRO A 282 -14.09 -24.10 -9.03
CA PRO A 282 -13.98 -24.73 -7.72
C PRO A 282 -15.02 -24.21 -6.73
N TYR A 283 -15.66 -23.06 -6.99
CA TYR A 283 -16.65 -22.50 -6.06
C TYR A 283 -18.10 -22.90 -6.41
N ILE A 284 -18.30 -23.71 -7.45
CA ILE A 284 -19.59 -24.27 -7.81
C ILE A 284 -19.70 -25.66 -7.18
N ILE A 285 -20.51 -25.74 -6.14
CA ILE A 285 -20.90 -27.00 -5.48
C ILE A 285 -22.40 -27.23 -5.67
N ASP A 286 -22.89 -28.43 -5.36
CA ASP A 286 -24.32 -28.73 -5.44
C ASP A 286 -25.14 -27.65 -4.70
N GLY A 287 -26.20 -27.13 -5.33
CA GLY A 287 -27.02 -26.04 -4.81
C GLY A 287 -26.40 -24.63 -4.77
N VAL A 288 -25.22 -24.40 -5.37
CA VAL A 288 -24.57 -23.08 -5.47
C VAL A 288 -24.38 -22.68 -6.93
N ALA A 289 -25.09 -21.64 -7.38
CA ALA A 289 -25.02 -21.17 -8.76
C ALA A 289 -23.84 -20.20 -9.00
N LYS A 290 -23.38 -20.10 -10.26
CA LYS A 290 -22.22 -19.28 -10.66
C LYS A 290 -22.31 -17.81 -10.24
N ASN A 291 -23.49 -17.21 -10.30
CA ASN A 291 -23.69 -15.79 -9.98
C ASN A 291 -24.35 -15.58 -8.60
N SER A 292 -24.23 -16.55 -7.69
CA SER A 292 -24.90 -16.49 -6.40
C SER A 292 -24.04 -15.83 -5.31
N PRO A 293 -24.65 -15.20 -4.29
CA PRO A 293 -23.93 -14.72 -3.11
C PRO A 293 -23.12 -15.81 -2.41
N GLN A 294 -23.63 -17.05 -2.39
CA GLN A 294 -22.94 -18.19 -1.78
C GLN A 294 -21.60 -18.49 -2.46
N ARG A 295 -21.48 -18.37 -3.79
CA ARG A 295 -20.20 -18.54 -4.48
C ARG A 295 -19.17 -17.50 -4.01
N LYS A 296 -19.58 -16.25 -3.79
CA LYS A 296 -18.72 -15.20 -3.23
C LYS A 296 -18.30 -15.55 -1.80
N MET A 297 -19.25 -15.99 -0.97
CA MET A 297 -18.96 -16.45 0.40
C MET A 297 -17.93 -17.59 0.41
N LEU A 298 -18.03 -18.57 -0.50
CA LEU A 298 -17.07 -19.67 -0.62
C LEU A 298 -15.68 -19.19 -1.06
N LYS A 299 -15.61 -18.18 -1.94
CA LYS A 299 -14.35 -17.56 -2.34
C LYS A 299 -13.66 -16.88 -1.16
N THR A 300 -14.40 -16.10 -0.38
CA THR A 300 -13.90 -15.51 0.88
C THR A 300 -13.45 -16.62 1.84
N ALA A 301 -14.31 -17.61 2.06
CA ALA A 301 -14.04 -18.72 2.98
C ALA A 301 -12.74 -19.46 2.67
N LEU A 302 -12.49 -19.82 1.41
CA LEU A 302 -11.24 -20.49 1.01
C LEU A 302 -10.01 -19.66 1.41
N LEU A 303 -10.00 -18.37 1.06
CA LEU A 303 -8.84 -17.50 1.32
C LEU A 303 -8.60 -17.33 2.83
N THR A 304 -9.66 -17.20 3.61
CA THR A 304 -9.55 -17.08 5.07
C THR A 304 -9.10 -18.40 5.71
N MET A 305 -9.67 -19.54 5.30
CA MET A 305 -9.31 -20.87 5.84
C MET A 305 -7.82 -21.18 5.65
N LEU A 306 -7.25 -20.86 4.48
CA LEU A 306 -5.82 -21.09 4.19
C LEU A 306 -4.86 -20.28 5.08
N ASN A 307 -5.35 -19.26 5.77
CA ASN A 307 -4.54 -18.39 6.63
C ASN A 307 -4.95 -18.50 8.11
N ALA A 308 -5.93 -19.34 8.46
CA ALA A 308 -6.47 -19.42 9.81
C ALA A 308 -5.77 -20.51 10.64
N ASN A 309 -5.61 -20.24 11.94
CA ASN A 309 -4.97 -21.18 12.87
C ASN A 309 -5.94 -22.25 13.43
N SER A 310 -7.25 -22.09 13.20
CA SER A 310 -8.29 -23.03 13.62
C SER A 310 -9.59 -22.81 12.85
N GLU A 311 -10.43 -23.84 12.77
CA GLU A 311 -11.77 -23.77 12.16
C GLU A 311 -12.63 -22.67 12.80
N ARG A 312 -12.62 -22.56 14.14
CA ARG A 312 -13.39 -21.55 14.86
C ARG A 312 -12.93 -20.14 14.51
N SER A 313 -11.62 -19.90 14.49
CA SER A 313 -11.09 -18.59 14.10
C SER A 313 -11.40 -18.26 12.64
N ALA A 314 -11.33 -19.26 11.75
CA ALA A 314 -11.69 -19.08 10.35
C ALA A 314 -13.15 -18.65 10.20
N LEU A 315 -14.09 -19.39 10.82
CA LEU A 315 -15.52 -19.10 10.72
C LEU A 315 -15.87 -17.69 11.22
N LEU A 316 -15.30 -17.25 12.34
CA LEU A 316 -15.53 -15.90 12.86
C LEU A 316 -14.96 -14.83 11.92
N SER A 317 -13.76 -15.02 11.39
CA SER A 317 -13.15 -14.09 10.43
C SER A 317 -13.96 -14.02 9.13
N ILE A 318 -14.39 -15.17 8.59
CA ILE A 318 -15.23 -15.25 7.39
C ILE A 318 -16.56 -14.54 7.62
N GLN A 319 -17.20 -14.75 8.78
CA GLN A 319 -18.46 -14.10 9.10
C GLN A 319 -18.34 -12.59 9.15
N ASN A 320 -17.28 -12.07 9.78
CA ASN A 320 -17.01 -10.63 9.84
C ASN A 320 -16.77 -10.05 8.44
N GLU A 321 -15.89 -10.67 7.64
CA GLU A 321 -15.57 -10.22 6.29
C GLU A 321 -16.80 -10.25 5.37
N ILE A 322 -17.63 -11.29 5.46
CA ILE A 322 -18.91 -11.35 4.72
C ILE A 322 -19.88 -10.27 5.20
N SER A 323 -19.90 -9.92 6.50
CA SER A 323 -20.81 -8.91 7.03
C SER A 323 -20.54 -7.52 6.46
N GLU A 324 -19.27 -7.23 6.15
CA GLU A 324 -18.79 -5.96 5.60
C GLU A 324 -19.05 -5.83 4.09
N GLN A 325 -19.05 -6.95 3.34
CA GLN A 325 -19.27 -6.96 1.90
C GLN A 325 -20.71 -6.60 1.50
N SER A 326 -20.97 -5.34 1.13
CA SER A 326 -22.32 -4.82 0.82
C SER A 326 -23.07 -5.58 -0.29
N ASP A 327 -22.33 -6.19 -1.22
CA ASP A 327 -22.82 -6.92 -2.38
C ASP A 327 -23.21 -8.38 -2.09
N ILE A 328 -23.06 -8.84 -0.84
CA ILE A 328 -23.56 -10.12 -0.36
C ILE A 328 -24.83 -9.90 0.44
N GLN A 329 -25.97 -10.29 -0.15
CA GLN A 329 -27.28 -10.26 0.48
C GLN A 329 -28.10 -11.52 0.09
N PRO A 330 -28.89 -12.10 1.01
CA PRO A 330 -28.94 -11.78 2.44
C PRO A 330 -27.65 -12.21 3.16
N LYS A 331 -27.36 -11.58 4.30
CA LYS A 331 -26.26 -12.00 5.18
C LYS A 331 -26.59 -13.36 5.82
N PRO A 332 -25.67 -14.34 5.80
CA PRO A 332 -25.93 -15.65 6.38
C PRO A 332 -25.83 -15.58 7.90
N SER A 333 -26.68 -16.33 8.59
CA SER A 333 -26.45 -16.67 9.98
C SER A 333 -25.17 -17.51 10.13
N TYR A 334 -24.64 -17.57 11.36
CA TYR A 334 -23.47 -18.41 11.65
C TYR A 334 -23.69 -19.87 11.25
N GLN A 335 -24.90 -20.41 11.45
CA GLN A 335 -25.22 -21.80 11.13
C GLN A 335 -25.32 -22.05 9.63
N GLU A 336 -25.92 -21.12 8.87
CA GLU A 336 -25.98 -21.21 7.41
C GLU A 336 -24.57 -21.16 6.80
N LEU A 337 -23.72 -20.24 7.27
CA LEU A 337 -22.33 -20.13 6.81
C LEU A 337 -21.53 -21.40 7.15
N LYS A 338 -21.66 -21.91 8.37
CA LYS A 338 -20.99 -23.14 8.80
C LYS A 338 -21.43 -24.35 7.95
N SER A 339 -22.74 -24.45 7.66
CA SER A 339 -23.29 -25.51 6.81
C SER A 339 -22.76 -25.42 5.38
N LEU A 340 -22.72 -24.21 4.80
CA LEU A 340 -22.19 -23.95 3.46
C LEU A 340 -20.72 -24.35 3.34
N ILE A 341 -19.89 -23.93 4.31
CA ILE A 341 -18.46 -24.29 4.35
C ILE A 341 -18.27 -25.80 4.55
N SER A 342 -19.10 -26.45 5.38
CA SER A 342 -19.02 -27.91 5.56
C SER A 342 -19.28 -28.66 4.26
N ARG A 343 -20.29 -28.24 3.48
CA ARG A 343 -20.58 -28.81 2.15
C ARG A 343 -19.42 -28.56 1.17
N PHE A 344 -18.80 -27.39 1.23
CA PHE A 344 -17.63 -27.06 0.43
C PHE A 344 -16.43 -27.97 0.73
N CYS A 345 -16.14 -28.22 2.01
CA CYS A 345 -15.08 -29.15 2.41
C CYS A 345 -15.38 -30.59 1.99
N VAL A 346 -16.66 -31.02 1.99
CA VAL A 346 -17.07 -32.34 1.48
C VAL A 346 -16.87 -32.42 -0.03
N HIS A 347 -17.25 -31.37 -0.78
CA HIS A 347 -17.04 -31.30 -2.23
C HIS A 347 -15.55 -31.38 -2.58
N HIS A 348 -14.70 -30.71 -1.80
CA HIS A 348 -13.24 -30.73 -1.95
C HIS A 348 -12.54 -31.73 -1.04
N LYS A 349 -13.18 -32.88 -0.76
CA LYS A 349 -12.61 -33.93 0.11
C LYS A 349 -11.13 -34.26 -0.17
N PRO A 350 -10.66 -34.39 -1.43
CA PRO A 350 -9.24 -34.67 -1.70
C PRO A 350 -8.26 -33.67 -1.10
N LEU A 351 -8.67 -32.40 -0.92
CA LEU A 351 -7.82 -31.37 -0.31
C LEU A 351 -7.82 -31.46 1.22
N LYS A 352 -8.94 -31.88 1.81
CA LYS A 352 -9.07 -32.05 3.26
C LYS A 352 -8.22 -33.21 3.77
N ASP A 353 -8.11 -34.28 2.98
CA ASP A 353 -7.38 -35.49 3.37
C ASP A 353 -5.86 -35.37 3.13
N ALA A 354 -5.37 -34.20 2.67
CA ALA A 354 -3.98 -33.95 2.29
C ALA A 354 -3.18 -33.08 3.29
N GLU A 355 -3.84 -32.53 4.32
CA GLU A 355 -3.20 -31.95 5.51
C GLU A 355 -2.95 -33.03 6.57
#